data_AF-A0A2W5P5V1-F1
#
_entry.id   AF-A0A2W5P5V1-F1
#
_cell.length_a   1.000
_cell.length_b   1.000
_cell.length_c   1.000
_cell.angle_alpha   90.00
_cell.angle_beta   90.00
_cell.angle_gamma   90.00
#
_symmetry.space_group_name_H-M   'P 1'
#
loop_
_entity.id
_entity.type
_entity.pdbx_description
1 polymer ?
#
loop_
_entity_poly.entity_id
_entity_poly.type
_entity_poly.pdbx_seq_one_letter_code
_entity_poly.pdbx_strand_id
1 'polypeptide(L)' 'AMMFPTRKIVPLIPPIPMPAPVFVALYGGLELFFGVTGSFAGVAHFAHLGGLAAGWLLIRYWRGQPPFPRR' A
#
# COMPACT_ATOMS: atom_id res chain seq x y z
N ALA A 1 1.55 3.92 7.31
CA ALA A 1 0.97 2.99 8.31
C ALA A 1 1.91 2.62 9.47
N MET A 2 3.24 2.58 9.28
CA MET A 2 4.17 2.07 10.31
C MET A 2 4.60 3.11 11.37
N MET A 3 4.52 4.42 11.07
CA MET A 3 4.93 5.49 12.01
C MET A 3 3.78 6.04 12.88
N PHE A 4 2.52 5.85 12.45
CA PHE A 4 1.33 6.28 13.19
C PHE A 4 0.19 5.26 13.01
N PRO A 5 0.32 4.05 13.60
CA PRO A 5 -0.61 2.94 13.37
C PRO A 5 -2.03 3.21 13.92
N THR A 6 -2.15 4.07 14.93
CA THR A 6 -3.42 4.47 15.57
C THR A 6 -4.04 5.73 14.97
N ARG A 7 -3.35 6.45 14.07
CA ARG A 7 -3.96 7.61 13.40
C ARG A 7 -5.04 7.10 12.44
N LYS A 8 -6.27 7.57 12.69
CA LYS A 8 -7.40 7.41 11.79
C LYS A 8 -7.19 8.36 10.60
N ILE A 9 -7.24 7.82 9.39
CA ILE A 9 -7.28 8.57 8.15
C ILE A 9 -8.74 8.71 7.76
N VAL A 10 -9.17 9.92 7.41
CA VAL A 10 -10.50 10.20 6.88
C VAL A 10 -10.32 10.51 5.39
N PRO A 11 -10.74 9.62 4.47
CA PRO A 11 -10.76 9.91 3.05
C PRO A 11 -11.68 11.10 2.77
N LEU A 12 -11.35 11.92 1.78
CA LEU A 12 -12.16 13.10 1.45
C LEU A 12 -13.56 12.71 0.95
N ILE A 13 -13.64 11.63 0.16
CA ILE A 13 -14.89 11.03 -0.35
C ILE A 13 -14.65 9.53 -0.50
N PRO A 14 -15.40 8.61 0.14
CA PRO A 14 -16.39 8.80 1.21
C PRO A 14 -15.75 8.99 2.60
N PRO A 15 -16.32 9.84 3.48
CA PRO A 15 -15.71 10.17 4.78
C PRO A 15 -15.96 9.07 5.83
N ILE A 16 -15.27 7.94 5.69
CA ILE A 16 -15.28 6.84 6.67
C ILE A 16 -13.93 6.81 7.38
N PRO A 17 -13.88 7.17 8.68
CA PRO A 17 -12.62 7.15 9.43
C PRO A 17 -12.13 5.70 9.59
N MET A 18 -10.96 5.39 9.04
CA MET A 18 -10.35 4.06 9.17
C MET A 18 -8.87 4.15 9.59
N PRO A 19 -8.33 3.11 10.27
CA PRO A 19 -6.92 3.09 10.64
C PRO A 19 -6.02 3.21 9.40
N ALA A 20 -4.92 3.96 9.50
CA ALA A 20 -3.93 4.07 8.44
C ALA A 20 -3.47 2.73 7.80
N PRO A 21 -3.22 1.64 8.55
CA PRO A 21 -2.88 0.35 7.92
C PRO A 21 -4.02 -0.24 7.10
N VAL A 22 -5.27 -0.07 7.53
CA VAL A 22 -6.46 -0.58 6.83
C VAL A 22 -6.63 0.15 5.51
N PHE A 23 -6.47 1.48 5.50
CA PHE A 23 -6.52 2.28 4.27
C PHE A 23 -5.47 1.82 3.25
N VAL A 24 -4.22 1.66 3.69
CA VAL A 24 -3.13 1.24 2.80
C VAL A 24 -3.35 -0.18 2.25
N ALA A 25 -3.86 -1.10 3.07
CA ALA A 25 -4.15 -2.46 2.63
C ALA A 25 -5.32 -2.52 1.63
N LEU A 26 -6.42 -1.79 1.89
CA LEU A 26 -7.56 -1.69 0.97
C LEU A 26 -7.15 -1.07 -0.36
N TYR A 27 -6.43 0.04 -0.32
CA TYR A 27 -5.98 0.76 -1.51
C TYR A 27 -5.02 -0.09 -2.35
N GLY A 28 -4.01 -0.72 -1.73
CA GLY A 28 -3.11 -1.64 -2.43
C GLY A 28 -3.80 -2.88 -2.99
N GLY A 29 -4.83 -3.40 -2.32
CA GLY A 29 -5.66 -4.50 -2.83
C GLY A 29 -6.52 -4.12 -4.02
N LEU A 30 -7.12 -2.92 -3.99
CA LEU A 30 -7.91 -2.37 -5.10
C LEU A 30 -7.05 -2.10 -6.34
N GLU A 31 -5.88 -1.48 -6.17
CA GLU A 31 -4.93 -1.27 -7.27
C GLU A 31 -4.45 -2.60 -7.87
N LEU A 32 -4.31 -3.65 -7.05
CA LEU A 32 -3.93 -4.99 -7.54
C LEU A 32 -5.08 -5.61 -8.33
N PHE A 33 -6.30 -5.53 -7.80
CA PHE A 33 -7.49 -6.06 -8.44
C PHE A 33 -7.76 -5.39 -9.79
N PHE A 34 -7.69 -4.06 -9.86
CA PHE A 34 -7.88 -3.30 -11.10
C PHE A 34 -6.70 -3.45 -12.08
N GLY A 35 -5.47 -3.63 -11.58
CA GLY A 35 -4.31 -3.91 -12.42
C GLY A 35 -4.38 -5.29 -13.08
N VAL A 36 -4.93 -6.29 -12.38
CA VAL A 36 -5.10 -7.66 -12.89
C VAL A 36 -6.34 -7.80 -13.79
N THR A 37 -7.44 -7.09 -13.52
CA THR A 37 -8.66 -7.14 -14.36
C THR A 37 -8.57 -6.31 -15.64
N GLY A 38 -7.50 -5.52 -15.83
CA GLY A 38 -7.18 -4.85 -17.09
C GLY A 38 -8.20 -3.82 -17.58
N SER A 39 -9.16 -3.42 -16.73
CA SER A 39 -10.34 -2.68 -17.18
C SER A 39 -10.08 -1.21 -17.51
N PHE A 40 -8.97 -0.61 -17.08
CA PHE A 40 -8.51 0.72 -17.52
C PHE A 40 -6.98 0.85 -17.39
N ALA A 41 -6.29 1.17 -18.49
CA ALA A 41 -4.86 1.54 -18.55
C ALA A 41 -3.94 0.69 -17.64
N GLY A 42 -3.84 -0.62 -17.90
CA GLY A 42 -3.13 -1.58 -17.04
C GLY A 42 -1.72 -1.15 -16.60
N VAL A 43 -0.96 -0.46 -17.46
CA VAL A 43 0.39 0.05 -17.14
C VAL A 43 0.41 1.04 -15.96
N ALA A 44 -0.62 1.88 -15.80
CA ALA A 44 -0.67 2.87 -14.71
C ALA A 44 -0.88 2.24 -13.33
N HIS A 45 -1.61 1.12 -13.28
CA HIS A 45 -1.83 0.36 -12.05
C HIS A 45 -0.60 -0.45 -11.65
N PHE A 46 0.10 -1.06 -12.62
CA PHE A 46 1.38 -1.71 -12.34
C PHE A 46 2.43 -0.73 -11.78
N ALA A 47 2.44 0.52 -12.25
CA ALA A 47 3.32 1.56 -11.70
C ALA A 47 2.99 1.91 -10.24
N HIS A 48 1.71 2.03 -9.90
CA HIS A 48 1.28 2.27 -8.51
C HIS A 48 1.59 1.08 -7.60
N LEU A 49 1.31 -0.15 -8.05
CA LEU A 49 1.65 -1.38 -7.33
C LEU A 49 3.15 -1.54 -7.11
N GLY A 50 3.96 -1.24 -8.14
CA GLY A 50 5.41 -1.20 -8.03
C GLY A 50 5.88 -0.18 -7.01
N GLY A 51 5.27 1.01 -6.98
CA GLY A 51 5.54 2.06 -5.98
C GLY A 51 5.19 1.63 -4.55
N LEU A 52 4.04 0.98 -4.35
CA LEU A 52 3.63 0.45 -3.04
C LEU A 52 4.57 -0.66 -2.56
N ALA A 53 4.94 -1.59 -3.44
CA ALA A 53 5.86 -2.68 -3.13
C ALA A 53 7.27 -2.17 -2.81
N ALA A 54 7.79 -1.25 -3.63
CA ALA A 54 9.09 -0.62 -3.40
C ALA A 54 9.11 0.21 -2.11
N GLY A 55 8.04 0.98 -1.83
CA GLY A 55 7.90 1.73 -0.59
C GLY A 55 7.83 0.84 0.65
N TRP A 56 7.10 -0.28 0.57
CA TRP A 56 7.07 -1.27 1.65
C TRP A 56 8.46 -1.89 1.86
N LEU A 57 9.15 -2.27 0.79
CA LEU A 57 10.49 -2.85 0.84
C LEU A 57 11.51 -1.87 1.44
N LEU A 58 11.44 -0.58 1.05
CA LEU A 58 12.31 0.48 1.55
C LEU A 58 12.10 0.69 3.06
N ILE A 59 10.85 0.74 3.52
CA ILE A 59 10.52 0.86 4.95
C ILE A 59 11.06 -0.36 5.72
N ARG A 60 10.98 -1.56 5.16
CA ARG A 60 11.50 -2.80 5.77
C ARG A 60 13.03 -2.79 5.84
N TYR A 61 13.69 -2.32 4.78
CA TYR A 61 15.14 -2.17 4.71
C TYR A 61 15.65 -1.15 5.76
N TRP A 62 15.04 0.04 5.84
CA TRP A 62 15.42 1.08 6.80
C TRP A 62 15.15 0.71 8.26
N ARG A 63 14.16 -0.16 8.51
CA ARG A 63 13.87 -0.68 9.86
C ARG A 63 14.73 -1.87 10.25
N GLY A 64 15.70 -2.26 9.42
CA GLY A 64 16.59 -3.39 9.70
C GLY A 64 15.88 -4.75 9.75
N GLN A 65 14.65 -4.84 9.22
CA GLN A 65 13.86 -6.07 9.12
C GLN A 65 13.81 -6.51 7.65
N PRO A 66 14.92 -7.02 7.09
CA PRO A 66 14.91 -7.50 5.72
C PRO A 66 13.83 -8.60 5.56
N PRO A 67 13.12 -8.63 4.42
CA PRO A 67 12.12 -9.66 4.17
C PRO A 67 12.72 -11.07 4.05
N PHE A 68 14.04 -11.17 3.88
CA PHE A 68 14.79 -12.41 3.79
C PHE A 68 15.67 -12.60 5.04
N PRO A 69 15.75 -13.82 5.60
CA PRO A 69 16.70 -14.12 6.68
C PRO A 69 18.12 -13.83 6.21
N ARG A 70 18.92 -13.16 7.04
CA ARG A 70 20.38 -13.12 6.85
C ARG A 70 20.89 -14.53 7.16
N ARG A 71 21.17 -15.30 6.10
CA ARG A 71 21.85 -16.59 6.19
C ARG A 71 23.33 -16.36 6.47
#